data_AF-W1X4K2-F1
#
_entry.id   AF-W1X4K2-F1
#
_cell.length_a   1.000
_cell.length_b   1.000
_cell.length_c   1.000
_cell.angle_alpha   90.00
_cell.angle_beta   90.00
_cell.angle_gamma   90.00
#
_symmetry.space_group_name_H-M   'P 1'
#
loop_
_entity.id
_entity.type
_entity.pdbx_description
1 polymer ?
#
loop_
_entity_poly.entity_id
_entity_poly.type
_entity_poly.pdbx_seq_one_letter_code
_entity_poly.pdbx_strand_id
1 'polypeptide(L)' 'LDEDSMYKNEETNEVYSGGALMNAGINVTDLYGDYSGKLIHLLRL' A
#
# COMPACT_ATOMS: atom_id res chain seq x y z
N LEU A 1 6.96 2.59 -8.57
CA LEU A 1 5.91 1.63 -8.99
C LEU A 1 5.76 1.76 -10.49
N ASP A 2 5.36 0.68 -11.15
CA ASP A 2 5.06 0.64 -12.58
C ASP A 2 3.53 0.66 -12.73
N GLU A 3 3.01 1.57 -13.55
CA GLU A 3 1.58 1.92 -13.58
C GLU A 3 0.68 0.73 -13.91
N ASP A 4 1.11 -0.08 -14.88
CA ASP A 4 0.37 -1.25 -15.38
C ASP A 4 0.63 -2.52 -14.57
N SER A 5 1.57 -2.46 -13.62
CA SER A 5 1.94 -3.61 -12.80
C SER A 5 1.05 -3.75 -11.57
N MET A 6 0.87 -4.99 -11.11
CA MET A 6 0.12 -5.32 -9.90
C MET A 6 1.05 -5.49 -8.72
N TYR A 7 0.62 -5.01 -7.56
CA TYR A 7 1.36 -5.06 -6.31
C TYR A 7 0.48 -5.66 -5.22
N LYS A 8 1.00 -6.67 -4.52
CA LYS A 8 0.35 -7.29 -3.37
C LYS A 8 0.87 -6.71 -2.08
N ASN A 9 -0.03 -6.24 -1.22
CA ASN A 9 0.30 -5.94 0.18
C ASN A 9 0.55 -7.27 0.92
N GLU A 10 1.74 -7.43 1.48
CA GLU A 10 2.13 -8.67 2.17
C GLU A 10 1.28 -8.94 3.44
N GLU A 11 0.89 -7.88 4.14
CA GLU A 11 0.11 -7.97 5.39
C GLU A 11 -1.37 -8.27 5.11
N THR A 12 -2.00 -7.52 4.20
CA THR A 12 -3.45 -7.62 3.96
C THR A 12 -3.82 -8.59 2.84
N ASN A 13 -2.84 -9.04 2.04
CA ASN A 13 -3.01 -9.80 0.80
C ASN A 13 -3.81 -9.10 -0.31
N GLU A 14 -4.18 -7.83 -0.12
CA GLU A 14 -4.86 -7.03 -1.14
C GLU A 14 -3.92 -6.73 -2.31
N VAL A 15 -4.49 -6.63 -3.51
CA VAL A 15 -3.75 -6.38 -4.74
C VAL A 15 -4.22 -5.08 -5.37
N TYR A 16 -3.26 -4.21 -5.68
CA TYR A 16 -3.48 -2.88 -6.25
C TYR A 16 -2.64 -2.71 -7.51
N SER A 17 -3.15 -1.96 -8.49
CA SER A 17 -2.31 -1.51 -9.60
C SER A 17 -1.33 -0.43 -9.13
N GLY A 18 -0.16 -0.33 -9.77
CA GLY A 18 0.79 0.74 -9.50
C GLY A 18 0.18 2.11 -9.76
N GLY A 19 -0.67 2.24 -10.79
CA GLY A 19 -1.42 3.46 -11.06
C GLY A 19 -2.33 3.87 -9.90
N ALA A 20 -3.06 2.93 -9.29
CA ALA A 20 -3.90 3.23 -8.13
C ALA A 20 -3.06 3.69 -6.93
N LEU A 21 -1.95 3.00 -6.65
CA LEU A 21 -1.04 3.37 -5.56
C LEU A 21 -0.39 4.74 -5.75
N MET A 22 -0.07 5.13 -6.98
CA MET A 22 0.57 6.42 -7.26
C MET A 22 -0.41 7.60 -7.28
N ASN A 23 -1.66 7.38 -7.69
CA ASN A 23 -2.63 8.46 -7.88
C ASN A 23 -3.65 8.58 -6.73
N ALA A 24 -4.10 7.46 -6.17
CA ALA A 24 -5.06 7.42 -5.07
C ALA A 24 -4.39 7.20 -3.70
N GLY A 25 -3.24 6.50 -3.68
CA GLY A 25 -2.53 6.15 -2.45
C GLY A 25 -3.16 4.97 -1.70
N ILE A 26 -2.81 4.82 -0.42
CA ILE A 26 -3.35 3.80 0.50
C ILE A 26 -3.94 4.52 1.70
N ASN A 27 -5.15 4.10 2.10
CA ASN A 27 -5.74 4.56 3.35
C ASN A 27 -5.11 3.80 4.53
N VAL A 28 -4.30 4.48 5.33
CA VAL A 28 -3.71 3.90 6.54
C VAL A 28 -4.69 4.10 7.70
N THR A 29 -5.45 3.05 8.00
CA THR A 29 -6.29 3.00 9.19
C THR A 29 -5.47 2.63 10.42
N ASP A 30 -5.99 2.95 11.60
CA ASP A 30 -5.49 2.47 12.89
C ASP A 30 -4.15 3.08 13.38
N LEU A 31 -3.81 4.29 12.92
CA LEU A 31 -2.77 5.11 13.56
C LEU A 31 -3.37 5.95 14.69
N TYR A 32 -3.09 5.57 15.94
CA TYR A 32 -3.57 6.27 17.14
C TYR A 32 -2.40 6.59 18.10
N GLY A 33 -2.47 7.75 18.77
CA GLY A 33 -1.46 8.22 19.72
C GLY A 33 -0.29 8.98 19.10
N ASP A 34 0.53 9.60 19.96
CA ASP A 34 1.64 10.45 19.53
C ASP A 34 2.76 9.63 18.87
N TYR A 35 3.26 10.12 17.73
CA TYR A 35 4.38 9.54 16.96
C TYR A 35 4.20 8.06 16.57
N SER A 36 3.01 7.68 16.08
CA SER A 36 2.75 6.36 15.52
C SER A 36 3.18 6.25 14.04
N GLY A 37 3.60 5.05 13.62
CA GLY A 37 4.02 4.78 12.24
C GLY A 37 3.65 3.37 11.80
N LYS A 38 3.50 3.17 10.48
CA LYS A 38 3.17 1.88 9.87
C LYS A 38 4.13 1.60 8.71
N LEU A 39 4.67 0.39 8.64
CA LEU A 39 5.48 -0.08 7.52
C LEU A 39 4.60 -0.94 6.60
N ILE A 40 4.58 -0.63 5.31
CA ILE A 40 3.80 -1.35 4.31
C ILE A 40 4.76 -1.94 3.29
N HIS A 41 4.72 -3.27 3.12
CA HIS A 41 5.54 -3.99 2.15
C HIS A 41 4.70 -4.45 0.96
N LEU A 42 5.08 -4.00 -0.24
CA LEU A 42 4.38 -4.26 -1.50
C LEU A 42 5.26 -5.11 -2.41
N LEU A 43 4.77 -6.29 -2.78
CA LEU A 43 5.43 -7.22 -3.68
C LEU A 43 4.86 -7.08 -5.09
N ARG A 44 5.71 -6.84 -6.09
CA ARG A 44 5.30 -6.86 -7.50
C ARG A 44 4.91 -8.29 -7.89
N LEU A 45 3.80 -8.42 -8.63
CA LEU A 45 3.34 -9.67 -9.24
C LEU A 45 3.70 -9.74 -10.72
#